data_AF-A0A9E4ZDT1-F1
#
_entry.id   AF-A0A9E4ZDT1-F1
#
_cell.length_a   1.000
_cell.length_b   1.000
_cell.length_c   1.000
_cell.angle_alpha   90.00
_cell.angle_beta   90.00
_cell.angle_gamma   90.00
#
_symmetry.space_group_name_H-M   'P 1'
#
loop_
_entity.id
_entity.type
_entity.pdbx_description
1 polymer ?
#
loop_
_entity_poly.entity_id
_entity_poly.type
_entity_poly.pdbx_seq_one_letter_code
_entity_poly.pdbx_strand_id
1 'polypeptide(L)'
;GLALMAVLQGDVVAAREQYTNLGAATGTMVAVACDRILGLLAQAMGSSDLAARHFEDSLVFCRNARYRPELAWTLCDYADTLLERDAEGDRTMAVSLLDESLAISSELGMPPLVERVQARLETLSA
;
A
#
# COMPACT_ATOMS: atom_id res chain seq x y z
N GLY A 1 -13.96 -7.15 -0.73
CA GLY A 1 -15.02 -6.20 -0.32
C GLY A 1 -14.87 -5.82 1.14
N LEU A 2 -15.08 -6.76 2.06
CA LEU A 2 -15.13 -6.50 3.50
C LEU A 2 -13.80 -6.00 4.10
N ALA A 3 -12.65 -6.54 3.67
CA ALA A 3 -11.34 -6.08 4.17
C ALA A 3 -11.06 -4.60 3.83
N LEU A 4 -11.30 -4.18 2.58
CA LEU A 4 -11.12 -2.78 2.17
C LEU A 4 -12.11 -1.86 2.89
N MET A 5 -13.34 -2.31 3.13
CA MET A 5 -14.32 -1.54 3.90
C MET A 5 -13.90 -1.35 5.37
N ALA A 6 -13.35 -2.38 6.01
CA ALA A 6 -12.83 -2.28 7.37
C ALA A 6 -11.70 -1.24 7.48
N VAL A 7 -10.80 -1.21 6.48
CA VAL A 7 -9.74 -0.18 6.38
C VAL A 7 -10.35 1.22 6.22
N LEU A 8 -11.27 1.41 5.27
CA LEU A 8 -11.89 2.72 5.01
C LEU A 8 -12.70 3.24 6.20
N GLN A 9 -13.23 2.36 7.05
CA GLN A 9 -14.04 2.72 8.22
C GLN A 9 -13.21 2.84 9.51
N GLY A 10 -11.92 2.49 9.50
CA GLY A 10 -11.10 2.44 10.71
C GLY A 10 -11.59 1.41 11.73
N ASP A 11 -12.35 0.40 11.31
CA ASP A 11 -12.86 -0.64 12.19
C ASP A 11 -11.76 -1.65 12.51
N VAL A 12 -11.06 -1.40 13.63
CA VAL A 12 -9.91 -2.20 14.07
C VAL A 12 -10.28 -3.66 14.34
N VAL A 13 -11.50 -3.94 14.82
CA VAL A 13 -11.94 -5.31 15.14
C VAL A 13 -12.18 -6.09 13.85
N ALA A 14 -12.94 -5.50 12.94
CA ALA A 14 -13.17 -6.10 11.62
C ALA A 14 -11.87 -6.25 10.84
N ALA A 15 -10.95 -5.27 10.93
CA ALA A 15 -9.66 -5.35 10.27
C ALA A 15 -8.83 -6.55 10.75
N ARG A 16 -8.78 -6.80 12.06
CA ARG A 16 -8.05 -7.93 12.66
C ARG A 16 -8.59 -9.30 12.26
N GLU A 17 -9.92 -9.42 12.22
CA GLU A 17 -10.56 -10.66 11.77
C GLU A 17 -10.22 -10.97 10.31
N GLN A 18 -10.31 -9.97 9.44
CA GLN A 18 -9.98 -10.13 8.02
C GLN A 18 -8.49 -10.41 7.80
N TYR A 19 -7.61 -9.79 8.59
CA TYR A 19 -6.15 -10.03 8.52
C TYR A 19 -5.82 -11.50 8.80
N THR A 20 -6.43 -12.08 9.84
CA THR A 20 -6.22 -13.49 10.21
C THR A 20 -6.71 -14.44 9.11
N ASN A 21 -7.86 -14.14 8.50
CA ASN A 21 -8.45 -14.97 7.45
C ASN A 21 -7.63 -14.95 6.15
N LEU A 22 -7.03 -13.81 5.80
CA LEU A 22 -6.23 -13.65 4.58
C LEU A 22 -4.79 -14.15 4.72
N GLY A 23 -4.23 -14.16 5.93
CA GLY A 23 -2.88 -14.64 6.20
C GLY A 23 -2.64 -16.11 5.81
N ALA A 24 -3.69 -16.91 5.66
CA ALA A 24 -3.61 -18.30 5.22
C ALA A 24 -3.39 -18.48 3.69
N ALA A 25 -3.41 -17.41 2.89
CA ALA A 25 -3.38 -17.46 1.42
C ALA A 25 -2.06 -16.94 0.77
N THR A 26 -0.99 -16.76 1.56
CA THR A 26 0.31 -16.25 1.09
C THR A 26 0.94 -17.15 0.01
N GLY A 27 1.49 -16.57 -1.06
CA GLY A 27 2.23 -17.28 -2.12
C GLY A 27 1.52 -17.56 -3.46
N THR A 28 0.33 -17.02 -3.74
CA THR A 28 -0.40 -17.16 -5.02
C THR A 28 -0.63 -15.78 -5.70
N MET A 29 -1.19 -15.71 -6.92
CA MET A 29 -1.59 -14.41 -7.51
C MET A 29 -2.67 -13.68 -6.68
N VAL A 30 -3.45 -14.44 -5.90
CA VAL A 30 -4.31 -13.91 -4.84
C VAL A 30 -3.48 -13.28 -3.72
N ALA A 31 -2.27 -13.78 -3.45
CA ALA A 31 -1.40 -13.28 -2.39
C ALA A 31 -0.92 -11.84 -2.62
N VAL A 32 -0.77 -11.35 -3.86
CA VAL A 32 -0.38 -9.94 -4.09
C VAL A 32 -1.44 -8.97 -3.58
N ALA A 33 -2.68 -9.24 -3.96
CA ALA A 33 -3.82 -8.48 -3.46
C ALA A 33 -3.96 -8.70 -1.94
N CYS A 34 -3.63 -9.88 -1.43
CA CYS A 34 -3.66 -10.15 0.01
C CYS A 34 -2.56 -9.40 0.75
N ASP A 35 -1.33 -9.31 0.26
CA ASP A 35 -0.20 -8.66 0.94
C ASP A 35 -0.41 -7.14 0.98
N ARG A 36 -0.90 -6.52 -0.11
CA ARG A 36 -1.32 -5.11 -0.07
C ARG A 36 -2.46 -4.89 0.94
N ILE A 37 -3.45 -5.78 0.97
CA ILE A 37 -4.56 -5.70 1.93
C ILE A 37 -4.08 -5.95 3.37
N LEU A 38 -3.18 -6.90 3.59
CA LEU A 38 -2.59 -7.23 4.88
C LEU A 38 -1.74 -6.07 5.40
N GLY A 39 -1.03 -5.36 4.50
CA GLY A 39 -0.32 -4.11 4.81
C GLY A 39 -1.28 -3.03 5.31
N LEU A 40 -2.35 -2.77 4.57
CA LEU A 40 -3.40 -1.81 4.98
C LEU A 40 -4.09 -2.20 6.30
N LEU A 41 -4.37 -3.48 6.50
CA LEU A 41 -4.99 -3.98 7.73
C LEU A 41 -4.05 -3.89 8.94
N ALA A 42 -2.76 -4.22 8.75
CA ALA A 42 -1.76 -4.06 9.80
C ALA A 42 -1.58 -2.60 10.19
N GLN A 43 -1.64 -1.68 9.21
CA GLN A 43 -1.62 -0.25 9.47
C GLN A 43 -2.86 0.21 10.24
N ALA A 44 -4.07 -0.21 9.83
CA ALA A 44 -5.30 0.07 10.57
C ALA A 44 -5.28 -0.49 12.01
N MET A 45 -4.53 -1.57 12.24
CA MET A 45 -4.30 -2.14 13.57
C MET A 45 -3.22 -1.41 14.40
N GLY A 46 -2.56 -0.39 13.85
CA GLY A 46 -1.48 0.36 14.50
C GLY A 46 -0.12 -0.36 14.50
N SER A 47 0.02 -1.44 13.73
CA SER A 47 1.24 -2.25 13.66
C SER A 47 2.07 -1.87 12.44
N SER A 48 2.74 -0.72 12.47
CA SER A 48 3.44 -0.19 11.30
C SER A 48 4.59 -1.08 10.80
N ASP A 49 5.29 -1.80 11.69
CA ASP A 49 6.34 -2.74 11.29
C ASP A 49 5.78 -3.93 10.49
N LEU A 50 4.60 -4.42 10.86
CA LEU A 50 3.91 -5.47 10.12
C LEU A 50 3.39 -4.94 8.78
N ALA A 51 2.89 -3.70 8.77
CA ALA A 51 2.43 -3.06 7.54
C ALA A 51 3.57 -2.94 6.51
N ALA A 52 4.71 -2.39 6.94
CA ALA A 52 5.89 -2.24 6.10
C ALA A 52 6.34 -3.56 5.47
N ARG A 53 6.40 -4.63 6.28
CA ARG A 53 6.82 -5.95 5.80
C ARG A 53 5.90 -6.51 4.71
N HIS A 54 4.58 -6.39 4.89
CA HIS A 54 3.60 -6.83 3.89
C HIS A 54 3.67 -6.01 2.60
N PHE A 55 3.86 -4.69 2.70
CA PHE A 55 4.06 -3.85 1.52
C PHE A 55 5.35 -4.24 0.79
N GLU A 56 6.46 -4.43 1.49
CA GLU A 56 7.74 -4.84 0.89
C GLU A 56 7.63 -6.19 0.17
N ASP A 57 6.98 -7.18 0.78
CA ASP A 57 6.74 -8.49 0.16
C ASP A 57 5.86 -8.36 -1.10
N SER A 58 4.80 -7.55 -1.05
CA SER A 58 3.95 -7.25 -2.22
C SER A 58 4.75 -6.57 -3.35
N LEU A 59 5.64 -5.62 -3.01
CA LEU A 59 6.50 -4.93 -4.00
C LEU A 59 7.48 -5.90 -4.66
N VAL A 60 8.13 -6.78 -3.90
CA VAL A 60 9.05 -7.80 -4.42
C VAL A 60 8.32 -8.71 -5.40
N PHE A 61 7.14 -9.20 -5.02
CA PHE A 61 6.33 -10.02 -5.91
C PHE A 61 5.94 -9.26 -7.18
N CYS A 62 5.35 -8.07 -7.07
CA CYS A 62 4.87 -7.29 -8.20
C CYS A 62 5.98 -7.01 -9.23
N ARG A 63 7.19 -6.70 -8.75
CA ARG A 63 8.36 -6.48 -9.59
C ARG A 63 8.78 -7.75 -10.32
N ASN A 64 8.85 -8.88 -9.62
CA ASN A 64 9.23 -10.17 -10.21
C ASN A 64 8.20 -10.68 -11.23
N ALA A 65 6.91 -10.55 -10.90
CA ALA A 65 5.80 -10.94 -11.75
C ALA A 65 5.50 -9.94 -12.88
N ARG A 66 6.20 -8.79 -12.92
CA ARG A 66 5.99 -7.68 -13.87
C ARG A 66 4.54 -7.16 -13.84
N TYR A 67 3.86 -7.24 -12.69
CA TYR A 67 2.48 -6.81 -12.53
C TYR A 67 2.41 -5.30 -12.23
N ARG A 68 2.65 -4.50 -13.27
CA ARG A 68 2.85 -3.04 -13.14
C ARG A 68 1.68 -2.26 -12.52
N PRO A 69 0.40 -2.51 -12.86
CA PRO A 69 -0.72 -1.83 -12.19
C PRO A 69 -0.76 -2.02 -10.67
N GLU A 70 -0.59 -3.25 -10.17
CA GLU A 70 -0.64 -3.53 -8.73
C GLU A 70 0.59 -2.99 -8.01
N LEU A 71 1.75 -2.97 -8.68
CA LEU A 71 2.95 -2.29 -8.20
C LEU A 71 2.67 -0.82 -7.88
N ALA A 72 2.04 -0.09 -8.82
CA ALA A 72 1.76 1.34 -8.64
C ALA A 72 0.81 1.60 -7.45
N TRP A 73 -0.25 0.81 -7.29
CA TRP A 73 -1.14 0.92 -6.13
C TRP A 73 -0.43 0.63 -4.82
N THR A 74 0.38 -0.43 -4.78
CA THR A 74 1.13 -0.84 -3.57
C THR A 74 2.13 0.24 -3.16
N LEU A 75 2.84 0.85 -4.12
CA LEU A 75 3.76 1.96 -3.87
C LEU A 75 3.05 3.17 -3.23
N CYS A 76 1.89 3.54 -3.78
CA CYS A 76 1.10 4.66 -3.25
C CYS A 76 0.55 4.39 -1.84
N ASP A 77 0.01 3.19 -1.59
CA ASP A 77 -0.56 2.83 -0.30
C ASP A 77 0.54 2.68 0.79
N TYR A 78 1.72 2.18 0.41
CA TYR A 78 2.86 2.14 1.33
C TYR A 78 3.39 3.55 1.65
N ALA A 79 3.47 4.44 0.66
CA ALA A 79 3.83 5.82 0.89
C ALA A 79 2.88 6.50 1.88
N ASP A 80 1.56 6.34 1.71
CA ASP A 80 0.57 6.88 2.66
C ASP A 80 0.79 6.32 4.08
N THR A 81 1.10 5.03 4.22
CA THR A 81 1.41 4.40 5.51
C THR A 81 2.66 4.99 6.18
N LEU A 82 3.71 5.28 5.41
CA LEU A 82 4.93 5.92 5.91
C LEU A 82 4.67 7.36 6.34
N LEU A 83 3.86 8.10 5.59
CA LEU A 83 3.47 9.47 5.95
C LEU A 83 2.61 9.53 7.21
N GLU A 84 1.76 8.53 7.45
CA GLU A 84 1.00 8.40 8.70
C GLU A 84 1.89 8.04 9.89
N ARG A 85 2.94 7.23 9.68
CA ARG A 85 3.90 6.84 10.72
C ARG A 85 4.80 8.00 11.15
N ASP A 86 5.18 8.86 10.20
CA ASP A 86 5.98 10.08 10.41
C ASP A 86 7.29 9.84 11.20
N ALA A 87 7.97 8.70 10.97
CA ALA A 87 9.27 8.43 11.57
C ALA A 87 10.42 9.04 10.76
N GLU A 88 11.62 9.09 11.36
CA GLU A 88 12.82 9.59 10.69
C GLU A 88 13.11 8.78 9.41
N GLY A 89 13.21 9.48 8.27
CA GLY A 89 13.45 8.87 6.96
C GLY A 89 12.18 8.46 6.18
N ASP A 90 11.02 8.37 6.84
CA ASP A 90 9.76 7.95 6.21
C ASP A 90 9.33 8.89 5.10
N ARG A 91 9.45 10.20 5.33
CA ARG A 91 9.12 11.21 4.32
C ARG A 91 9.95 11.03 3.05
N THR A 92 11.26 10.80 3.18
CA THR A 92 12.15 10.58 2.03
C THR A 92 11.80 9.31 1.28
N MET A 93 11.51 8.23 2.01
CA MET A 93 11.09 6.97 1.41
C MET A 93 9.72 7.09 0.72
N ALA A 94 8.76 7.76 1.35
CA ALA A 94 7.43 8.00 0.80
C ALA A 94 7.50 8.79 -0.53
N VAL A 95 8.31 9.85 -0.60
CA VAL A 95 8.53 10.59 -1.86
C VAL A 95 9.08 9.67 -2.95
N SER A 96 10.09 8.85 -2.65
CA SER A 96 10.65 7.92 -3.63
C SER A 96 9.62 6.89 -4.14
N LEU A 97 8.75 6.40 -3.25
CA LEU A 97 7.68 5.45 -3.63
C LEU A 97 6.60 6.14 -4.47
N LEU A 98 6.24 7.38 -4.13
CA LEU A 98 5.27 8.19 -4.89
C LEU A 98 5.79 8.50 -6.30
N ASP A 99 7.07 8.85 -6.44
CA ASP A 99 7.68 9.10 -7.75
C ASP A 99 7.64 7.86 -8.66
N GLU A 100 7.97 6.67 -8.12
CA GLU A 100 7.89 5.41 -8.86
C GLU A 100 6.43 5.07 -9.24
N SER A 101 5.49 5.28 -8.31
CA SER A 101 4.05 5.11 -8.55
C SER A 101 3.55 6.04 -9.67
N LEU A 102 3.96 7.31 -9.66
CA LEU A 102 3.57 8.31 -10.66
C LEU A 102 4.08 7.91 -12.05
N ALA A 103 5.33 7.49 -12.15
CA ALA A 103 5.92 7.05 -13.42
C ALA A 103 5.14 5.88 -14.02
N ILE A 104 4.87 4.84 -13.23
CA ILE A 104 4.15 3.65 -13.70
C ILE A 104 2.70 3.99 -14.07
N SER A 105 1.99 4.71 -13.20
CA SER A 105 0.56 5.03 -13.41
C SER A 105 0.34 5.97 -14.60
N SER A 106 1.27 6.90 -14.85
CA SER A 106 1.24 7.78 -16.03
C SER A 106 1.47 7.02 -17.32
N GLU A 107 2.47 6.12 -17.35
CA GLU A 107 2.74 5.27 -18.52
C GLU A 107 1.56 4.34 -18.87
N LEU A 108 0.86 3.83 -17.86
CA LEU A 108 -0.26 2.91 -18.03
C LEU A 108 -1.61 3.61 -18.26
N GLY A 109 -1.67 4.94 -18.15
CA GLY A 109 -2.91 5.69 -18.27
C GLY A 109 -3.90 5.35 -17.15
N MET A 110 -3.49 5.54 -15.89
CA MET A 110 -4.32 5.31 -14.69
C MET A 110 -4.69 6.63 -13.98
N PRO A 111 -5.59 7.47 -14.55
CA PRO A 111 -5.87 8.82 -14.04
C PRO A 111 -6.19 8.90 -12.53
N PRO A 112 -7.04 8.03 -11.96
CA PRO A 112 -7.37 8.13 -10.53
C PRO A 112 -6.15 7.97 -9.61
N LEU A 113 -5.19 7.13 -10.02
CA LEU A 113 -3.96 6.93 -9.25
C LEU A 113 -2.98 8.09 -9.46
N VAL A 114 -2.86 8.61 -10.69
CA VAL A 114 -2.04 9.78 -10.99
C VAL A 114 -2.46 10.98 -10.15
N GLU A 115 -3.76 11.29 -10.11
CA GLU A 115 -4.33 12.40 -9.32
C GLU A 115 -4.04 12.23 -7.83
N ARG A 116 -4.23 11.01 -7.29
CA ARG A 116 -3.95 10.71 -5.88
C ARG A 116 -2.46 10.94 -5.54
N VAL A 117 -1.56 10.44 -6.37
CA VAL A 117 -0.11 10.55 -6.15
C VAL A 117 0.36 12.01 -6.24
N GLN A 118 -0.12 12.76 -7.23
CA GLN A 118 0.19 14.18 -7.38
C GLN A 118 -0.25 15.00 -6.17
N ALA A 119 -1.47 14.78 -5.67
CA ALA A 119 -1.96 15.48 -4.49
C ALA A 119 -1.09 15.24 -3.24
N ARG A 120 -0.53 14.03 -3.09
CA ARG A 120 0.41 13.70 -2.00
C ARG A 120 1.75 14.43 -2.17
N LEU A 121 2.32 14.39 -3.37
CA LEU A 121 3.59 15.06 -3.66
C LEU A 121 3.48 16.59 -3.47
N GLU A 122 2.37 17.20 -3.89
CA GLU A 122 2.10 18.63 -3.65
C GLU A 122 2.07 18.95 -2.16
N THR A 123 1.37 18.14 -1.35
CA THR A 123 1.31 18.29 0.11
C THR A 123 2.68 18.19 0.75
N LEU A 124 3.58 17.35 0.21
CA LEU A 124 4.94 17.17 0.71
C LEU A 124 5.91 18.27 0.25
N SER A 125 5.54 19.07 -0.74
CA SER A 125 6.34 20.19 -1.25
C SER A 125 5.97 21.54 -0.64
N ALA A 126 4.83 21.61 0.06
CA ALA A 126 4.36 22.77 0.81
C ALA A 126 5.03 22.87 2.20
#